data_AF-A0A930VZH6-F1
#
_entry.id   AF-A0A930VZH6-F1
#
_cell.length_a   1.000
_cell.length_b   1.000
_cell.length_c   1.000
_cell.angle_alpha   90.00
_cell.angle_beta   90.00
_cell.angle_gamma   90.00
#
_symmetry.space_group_name_H-M   'P 1'
#
loop_
_entity.id
_entity.type
_entity.pdbx_description
1 polymer ?
#
loop_
_entity_poly.entity_id
_entity_poly.type
_entity_poly.pdbx_seq_one_letter_code
_entity_poly.pdbx_strand_id
1 'polypeptide(L)'
;MTSIPEDYESQLSLYDTQRAIERIKYIFLAKLCAALHLVRVTAPLIVDPETGMNDNLSGTERPVSFDTPAIGKDAEVVQSL
;
A
#
# COMPACT_ATOMS: atom_id res chain seq x y z
N MET A 1 20.49 12.82 2.23
CA MET A 1 20.00 14.21 2.25
C MET A 1 19.44 14.48 0.86
N THR A 2 18.15 14.75 0.74
CA THR A 2 17.52 14.97 -0.57
C THR A 2 17.99 16.31 -1.13
N SER A 3 18.69 16.29 -2.27
CA SER A 3 19.10 17.51 -2.99
C SER A 3 17.99 17.93 -3.96
N ILE A 4 17.46 19.13 -3.77
CA ILE A 4 16.49 19.75 -4.68
C ILE A 4 17.29 20.61 -5.68
N PRO A 5 16.98 20.56 -7.00
CA PRO A 5 17.64 21.41 -8.00
C PRO A 5 17.52 22.91 -7.65
N GLU A 6 18.53 23.72 -8.01
CA GLU A 6 18.61 25.14 -7.65
C GLU A 6 17.41 25.99 -8.10
N ASP A 7 16.77 25.62 -9.22
CA ASP A 7 15.63 26.34 -9.79
C ASP A 7 14.31 25.55 -9.73
N TYR A 8 14.21 24.57 -8.83
CA TYR A 8 12.96 23.82 -8.67
C TYR A 8 11.90 24.64 -7.95
N GLU A 9 10.81 24.92 -8.65
CA GLU A 9 9.58 25.44 -8.05
C GLU A 9 8.47 24.40 -8.16
N SER A 10 7.82 24.11 -7.03
CA SER A 10 6.64 23.24 -7.04
C SER A 10 5.49 23.94 -7.76
N GLN A 11 4.98 23.30 -8.82
CA GLN A 11 3.84 23.81 -9.58
C GLN A 11 2.53 23.83 -8.77
N LEU A 12 2.46 23.04 -7.70
CA LEU A 12 1.31 22.91 -6.82
C LEU A 12 1.68 23.29 -5.40
N SER A 13 0.73 23.87 -4.67
CA SER A 13 0.86 24.00 -3.22
C SER A 13 0.85 22.61 -2.56
N LEU A 14 1.24 22.53 -1.29
CA LEU A 14 1.17 21.27 -0.53
C LEU A 14 -0.26 20.70 -0.50
N TYR A 15 -1.25 21.58 -0.31
CA TYR A 15 -2.66 21.20 -0.28
C TYR A 15 -3.14 20.72 -1.65
N ASP A 16 -2.78 21.43 -2.73
CA ASP A 16 -3.16 21.04 -4.08
C ASP A 16 -2.48 19.73 -4.50
N THR A 17 -1.25 19.49 -4.03
CA THR A 17 -0.53 18.22 -4.23
C THR A 17 -1.28 17.06 -3.58
N GLN A 18 -1.75 17.21 -2.33
CA GLN A 18 -2.54 16.18 -1.66
C GLN A 18 -3.84 15.89 -2.41
N ARG A 19 -4.55 16.93 -2.87
CA ARG A 19 -5.78 16.78 -3.69
C ARG A 19 -5.50 16.12 -5.03
N ALA A 20 -4.38 16.45 -5.68
CA ALA A 20 -3.98 15.83 -6.94
C ALA A 20 -3.68 14.33 -6.75
N ILE A 21 -2.98 13.95 -5.67
CA ILE A 21 -2.71 12.55 -5.33
C ILE A 21 -4.01 11.78 -5.10
N GLU A 22 -4.94 12.33 -4.31
CA GLU A 22 -6.26 11.72 -4.09
C GLU A 22 -7.01 11.55 -5.42
N ARG A 23 -7.03 12.59 -6.25
CA ARG A 23 -7.72 12.60 -7.54
C ARG A 23 -7.19 11.53 -8.48
N ILE A 24 -5.86 11.41 -8.59
CA ILE A 24 -5.21 10.41 -9.44
C ILE A 24 -5.54 8.99 -8.96
N LYS A 25 -5.42 8.74 -7.64
CA LYS A 25 -5.76 7.43 -7.04
C LYS A 25 -7.21 7.03 -7.32
N TYR A 26 -8.14 7.98 -7.18
CA TYR A 26 -9.56 7.73 -7.45
C TYR A 26 -9.84 7.46 -8.94
N ILE A 27 -9.33 8.31 -9.84
CA ILE A 27 -9.58 8.17 -11.29
C ILE A 27 -9.03 6.84 -11.79
N PHE A 28 -7.80 6.48 -11.42
CA PHE A 28 -7.18 5.25 -11.88
C PHE A 28 -7.98 4.03 -11.42
N LEU A 29 -8.33 3.97 -10.12
CA LEU A 29 -9.17 2.90 -9.57
C LEU A 29 -10.49 2.77 -10.33
N ALA A 30 -11.22 3.88 -10.51
CA ALA A 30 -12.52 3.85 -11.19
C ALA A 30 -12.40 3.34 -12.64
N LYS A 31 -11.37 3.77 -13.37
CA LYS A 31 -11.13 3.32 -14.75
C LYS A 31 -10.71 1.85 -14.80
N LEU A 32 -9.85 1.40 -13.89
CA LEU A 32 -9.40 0.01 -13.82
C LEU A 32 -10.57 -0.92 -13.51
N CYS A 33 -11.41 -0.55 -12.53
CA CYS A 33 -12.62 -1.31 -12.20
C CYS A 33 -13.59 -1.43 -13.37
N ALA A 34 -13.83 -0.33 -14.09
CA ALA A 34 -14.71 -0.34 -15.25
C ALA A 34 -14.15 -1.18 -16.41
N ALA A 35 -12.84 -1.10 -16.68
CA ALA A 35 -12.21 -1.82 -17.79
C ALA A 35 -12.15 -3.34 -17.56
N LEU A 36 -11.94 -3.76 -16.29
CA LEU A 36 -11.72 -5.16 -15.94
C LEU A 36 -12.91 -5.81 -15.21
N HIS A 37 -14.04 -5.12 -15.11
CA HIS A 37 -15.24 -5.57 -14.38
C HIS A 37 -14.93 -5.93 -12.91
N LEU A 38 -14.10 -5.14 -12.25
CA LEU A 38 -13.70 -5.35 -10.87
C LEU A 38 -14.57 -4.56 -9.90
N VAL A 39 -14.77 -5.12 -8.72
CA VAL A 39 -15.38 -4.44 -7.58
C VAL A 39 -14.30 -4.20 -6.52
N ARG A 40 -14.26 -2.99 -5.95
CA ARG A 40 -13.35 -2.68 -4.85
C ARG A 40 -13.76 -3.49 -3.61
N VAL A 41 -12.80 -4.21 -3.03
CA VAL A 41 -12.94 -4.88 -1.74
C VAL A 41 -11.93 -4.33 -0.74
N THR A 42 -12.17 -4.58 0.56
CA THR A 42 -11.22 -4.23 1.63
C THR A 42 -10.24 -5.38 1.80
N ALA A 43 -8.94 -5.09 1.66
CA ALA A 43 -7.88 -6.05 1.94
C ALA A 43 -7.44 -5.97 3.42
N PRO A 44 -7.04 -7.09 4.04
CA PRO A 44 -6.42 -7.08 5.36
C PRO A 44 -5.05 -6.39 5.30
N LEU A 45 -4.67 -5.73 6.38
CA LEU A 45 -3.32 -5.16 6.55
C LEU A 45 -2.36 -6.11 7.27
N ILE A 46 -2.93 -7.06 8.03
CA ILE A 46 -2.23 -7.98 8.90
C ILE A 46 -2.81 -9.37 8.67
N VAL A 47 -1.94 -10.37 8.56
CA VAL A 47 -2.31 -11.78 8.34
C VAL A 47 -1.57 -12.70 9.30
N ASP A 48 -2.15 -13.87 9.56
CA ASP A 48 -1.47 -14.96 10.27
C ASP A 48 -0.50 -15.64 9.26
N PRO A 49 0.82 -15.68 9.55
CA PRO A 49 1.82 -16.26 8.66
C PRO A 49 1.55 -17.73 8.30
N GLU A 50 0.85 -18.47 9.17
CA GLU A 50 0.54 -19.89 8.94
C GLU A 50 -0.59 -20.10 7.92
N THR A 51 -1.34 -19.05 7.56
CA THR A 51 -2.48 -19.16 6.62
C THR A 51 -2.06 -19.29 5.16
N GLY A 52 -0.81 -18.96 4.84
CA GLY A 52 -0.33 -18.88 3.45
C GLY A 52 -0.96 -17.74 2.64
N MET A 53 -1.66 -16.79 3.30
CA MET A 53 -2.27 -15.63 2.63
C MET A 53 -1.26 -14.53 2.32
N ASN A 54 -0.13 -14.46 3.03
CA ASN A 54 0.91 -13.48 2.74
C ASN A 54 1.69 -13.89 1.49
N ASP A 55 2.00 -12.91 0.66
CA ASP A 55 2.95 -13.11 -0.44
C ASP A 55 4.37 -13.12 0.13
N ASN A 56 5.14 -14.16 -0.20
CA ASN A 56 6.54 -14.31 0.21
C ASN A 56 7.52 -13.71 -0.81
N LEU A 57 7.03 -13.09 -1.90
CA LEU A 57 7.81 -12.50 -2.97
C LEU A 57 8.85 -13.49 -3.53
N SER A 58 10.15 -13.17 -3.44
CA SER A 58 11.23 -14.06 -3.89
C SER A 58 11.63 -15.11 -2.84
N GLY A 59 11.03 -15.07 -1.64
CA GLY A 59 11.35 -15.92 -0.49
C GLY A 59 12.62 -15.51 0.27
N THR A 60 13.25 -14.39 -0.12
CA THR A 60 14.46 -13.86 0.53
C THR A 60 14.15 -12.64 1.41
N GLU A 61 13.04 -11.99 1.12
CA GLU A 61 12.52 -10.82 1.78
C GLU A 61 11.96 -11.22 3.15
N ARG A 62 12.30 -10.43 4.17
CA ARG A 62 11.81 -10.65 5.53
C ARG A 62 10.51 -9.85 5.73
N PRO A 63 9.35 -10.49 5.98
CA PRO A 63 8.13 -9.77 6.35
C PRO A 63 8.28 -9.05 7.69
N VAL A 64 7.48 -8.00 7.87
CA VAL A 64 7.40 -7.28 9.14
C VAL A 64 6.49 -8.08 10.07
N SER A 65 7.09 -8.89 10.94
CA SER A 65 6.40 -9.73 11.93
C SER A 65 6.41 -9.05 13.32
N PHE A 66 5.34 -9.25 14.08
CA PHE A 66 5.19 -8.73 15.45
C PHE A 66 4.33 -9.65 16.32
N ASP A 67 4.53 -9.58 17.64
CA ASP A 67 3.79 -10.37 18.60
C ASP A 67 2.34 -9.89 18.73
N THR A 68 1.40 -10.83 18.80
CA THR A 68 -0.01 -10.52 19.03
C THR A 68 -0.51 -11.27 20.28
N PRO A 69 -0.22 -10.77 21.50
CA PRO A 69 -0.45 -11.52 22.74
C PRO A 69 -1.90 -11.98 22.94
N ALA A 70 -2.87 -11.21 22.47
CA ALA A 70 -4.30 -11.53 22.59
C ALA A 70 -4.71 -12.83 21.89
N ILE A 71 -3.94 -13.26 20.88
CA ILE A 71 -4.18 -14.51 20.14
C ILE A 71 -3.06 -15.54 20.35
N GLY A 72 -2.06 -15.22 21.19
CA GLY A 72 -0.95 -16.12 21.51
C GLY A 72 -0.08 -16.50 20.31
N LYS A 73 -0.07 -15.68 19.27
CA LYS A 73 0.65 -15.90 18.01
C LYS A 73 1.29 -14.62 17.51
N ASP A 74 2.27 -14.78 16.62
CA ASP A 74 2.82 -13.66 15.85
C ASP A 74 1.97 -13.42 14.59
N ALA A 75 1.95 -12.17 14.14
CA ALA A 75 1.27 -11.77 12.92
C ALA A 75 2.22 -10.98 12.01
N GLU A 76 1.88 -10.89 10.73
CA GLU A 76 2.71 -10.24 9.73
C GLU A 76 1.95 -9.14 9.00
N VAL A 77 2.65 -8.04 8.70
CA VAL A 77 2.17 -7.05 7.75
C VAL A 77 2.17 -7.68 6.36
N VAL A 78 1.03 -7.54 5.66
CA VAL A 78 0.84 -8.02 4.30
C VAL A 78 1.85 -7.37 3.34
N GLN A 79 2.54 -8.18 2.55
CA GLN A 79 3.47 -7.70 1.53
C GLN A 79 2.77 -7.40 0.19
N SER A 80 1.84 -8.25 -0.24
CA SER A 80 1.00 -8.06 -1.43
C SER A 80 -0.26 -8.95 -1.36
N LEU A 81 -1.34 -8.54 -2.05
CA LEU A 81 -2.61 -9.26 -2.24
C LEU A 81 -3.27 -8.88 -3.58
#